data_AF-F4X2Z6-F1
#
_entry.id   AF-F4X2Z6-F1
#
_cell.length_a   1.000
_cell.length_b   1.000
_cell.length_c   1.000
_cell.angle_alpha   90.00
_cell.angle_beta   90.00
_cell.angle_gamma   90.00
#
_symmetry.space_group_name_H-M   'P 1'
#
loop_
_entity.id
_entity.type
_entity.pdbx_description
1 polymer ?
#
loop_
_entity_poly.entity_id
_entity_poly.type
_entity_poly.pdbx_seq_one_letter_code
_entity_poly.pdbx_strand_id
1 'polypeptide(L)'
;MIREEDYFANETDRAKTYREKGIKTILLWNTFFGNKNFYLGEIEDIFRDCPFDKCKIINDQNYMNAEDYDAILFHGNEMNNEVPQKRKTTQFYVFVNLESPANRKVYEKYRRNFFNLTMTYRFDSDILWTYMIVEDVKNGEFVAPSKDVNWSAFQNHTRDAEEVSSAILDTIKAKSKSVSWMVSNCYAKSGRLEYVKELSKHIDVDIYGRCGNLNCYDNCFKNIIEARYFFYLSFENSFCDDYVTEKLMNPLRHNVVPVVYGGANYSRFVPPNSYVNALDFESPKELAAYLKYLSQDLQRYQSFLQWKKYYRVKGGTERAVCTLCEVLHKQKKPKLYSDISDWYAKDKCTIQTFLKNSTDKYATKRTIMNHEQKQGYQSTISYVLKGKGEKSPHKILSDKPMPPASQLRLLTKETSLPFCTENGDVNRRPTLSQQHDGEAVVYARGRIFRGFCYPDK
;
A
#
# COMPACT_ATOMS: atom_id res chain seq x y z
N MET A 1 16.22 -25.83 -12.23
CA MET A 1 16.59 -27.25 -11.99
C MET A 1 18.06 -27.35 -11.55
N ILE A 2 18.38 -28.31 -10.69
CA ILE A 2 19.76 -28.68 -10.30
C ILE A 2 20.29 -29.61 -11.40
N ARG A 3 21.56 -29.49 -11.82
CA ARG A 3 22.12 -30.40 -12.84
C ARG A 3 22.35 -31.78 -12.20
N GLU A 4 22.12 -32.85 -12.93
CA GLU A 4 22.33 -34.24 -12.44
C GLU A 4 23.74 -34.44 -11.85
N GLU A 5 24.76 -33.80 -12.43
CA GLU A 5 26.15 -33.85 -11.96
C GLU A 5 26.33 -33.30 -10.54
N ASP A 6 25.53 -32.30 -10.13
CA ASP A 6 25.60 -31.72 -8.78
C ASP A 6 24.95 -32.64 -7.72
N TYR A 7 24.11 -33.61 -8.12
CA TYR A 7 23.38 -34.48 -7.18
C TYR A 7 24.28 -35.57 -6.57
N PHE A 8 25.35 -35.98 -7.27
CA PHE A 8 26.29 -37.01 -6.80
C PHE A 8 27.49 -36.44 -6.03
N ALA A 9 27.69 -35.12 -6.05
CA ALA A 9 28.73 -34.45 -5.28
C ALA A 9 28.33 -34.38 -3.79
N ASN A 10 29.30 -34.62 -2.90
CA ASN A 10 29.05 -34.41 -1.47
C ASN A 10 28.77 -32.91 -1.19
N GLU A 11 28.22 -32.61 -0.01
CA GLU A 11 27.85 -31.25 0.40
C GLU A 11 28.99 -30.22 0.26
N THR A 12 30.21 -30.62 0.63
CA THR A 12 31.40 -29.77 0.59
C THR A 12 31.84 -29.46 -0.84
N ASP A 13 31.75 -30.43 -1.74
CA ASP A 13 32.12 -30.28 -3.16
C ASP A 13 31.15 -29.34 -3.89
N ARG A 14 29.85 -29.42 -3.57
CA ARG A 14 28.83 -28.46 -4.05
C ARG A 14 29.15 -27.03 -3.60
N ALA A 15 29.43 -26.84 -2.31
CA ALA A 15 29.78 -25.54 -1.76
C ALA A 15 31.06 -24.95 -2.40
N LYS A 16 32.08 -25.79 -2.62
CA LYS A 16 33.32 -25.42 -3.30
C LYS A 16 33.04 -24.97 -4.74
N THR A 17 32.23 -25.73 -5.48
CA THR A 17 31.88 -25.43 -6.87
C THR A 17 31.20 -24.07 -7.02
N TYR A 18 30.23 -23.73 -6.16
CA TYR A 18 29.59 -22.40 -6.21
C TYR A 18 30.57 -21.28 -5.90
N ARG A 19 31.45 -21.49 -4.90
CA ARG A 19 32.47 -20.52 -4.51
C ARG A 19 33.45 -20.22 -5.65
N GLU A 20 33.93 -21.26 -6.33
CA GLU A 20 34.85 -21.13 -7.49
C GLU A 20 34.18 -20.41 -8.66
N LYS A 21 32.88 -20.63 -8.87
CA LYS A 21 32.09 -19.93 -9.89
C LYS A 21 31.68 -18.51 -9.49
N GLY A 22 31.96 -18.10 -8.25
CA GLY A 22 31.54 -16.82 -7.69
C GLY A 22 30.02 -16.68 -7.56
N ILE A 23 29.30 -17.79 -7.40
CA ILE A 23 27.84 -17.80 -7.22
C ILE A 23 27.52 -17.69 -5.74
N LYS A 24 26.65 -16.74 -5.37
CA LYS A 24 26.15 -16.59 -4.00
C LYS A 24 25.00 -17.54 -3.72
N THR A 25 25.10 -18.32 -2.66
CA THR A 25 24.13 -19.37 -2.33
C THR A 25 23.21 -18.93 -1.21
N ILE A 26 21.91 -19.18 -1.39
CA ILE A 26 20.84 -18.68 -0.54
C ILE A 26 19.94 -19.85 -0.14
N LEU A 27 19.90 -20.19 1.14
CA LEU A 27 19.01 -21.21 1.69
C LEU A 27 17.68 -20.60 2.15
N LEU A 28 16.56 -21.18 1.73
CA LEU A 28 15.25 -20.93 2.33
C LEU A 28 15.09 -21.91 3.50
N TRP A 29 15.11 -21.39 4.73
CA TRP A 29 15.14 -22.25 5.92
C TRP A 29 13.80 -22.92 6.20
N ASN A 30 12.73 -22.14 6.26
CA ASN A 30 11.38 -22.63 6.56
C ASN A 30 10.45 -22.40 5.37
N THR A 31 9.14 -22.41 5.59
CA THR A 31 8.14 -21.99 4.61
C THR A 31 7.88 -20.49 4.70
N PHE A 32 7.29 -19.92 3.64
CA PHE A 32 6.75 -18.57 3.65
C PHE A 32 5.26 -18.62 3.31
N PHE A 33 4.42 -18.48 4.34
CA PHE A 33 2.98 -18.74 4.29
C PHE A 33 2.66 -20.14 3.75
N GLY A 34 3.42 -21.14 4.21
CA GLY A 34 3.31 -22.54 3.75
C GLY A 34 4.00 -22.86 2.42
N ASN A 35 4.52 -21.86 1.68
CA ASN A 35 5.25 -22.10 0.43
C ASN A 35 6.75 -22.34 0.69
N LYS A 36 7.27 -23.52 0.30
CA LYS A 36 8.69 -23.90 0.47
C LYS A 36 9.67 -23.11 -0.41
N ASN A 37 9.18 -22.49 -1.48
CA ASN A 37 9.98 -21.71 -2.43
C ASN A 37 9.91 -20.22 -2.18
N PHE A 38 9.22 -19.76 -1.13
CA PHE A 38 8.99 -18.34 -0.84
C PHE A 38 8.31 -17.58 -1.99
N TYR A 39 7.60 -18.29 -2.89
CA TYR A 39 7.11 -17.75 -4.16
C TYR A 39 8.22 -17.20 -5.08
N LEU A 40 9.49 -17.58 -4.83
CA LEU A 40 10.66 -17.23 -5.64
C LEU A 40 10.95 -18.28 -6.72
N GLY A 41 10.44 -19.51 -6.55
CA GLY A 41 10.72 -20.67 -7.41
C GLY A 41 9.72 -20.89 -8.55
N GLU A 42 8.80 -19.96 -8.80
CA GLU A 42 7.89 -20.03 -9.97
C GLU A 42 8.59 -19.68 -11.29
N ILE A 43 9.82 -19.16 -11.21
CA ILE A 43 10.66 -18.76 -12.35
C ILE A 43 11.93 -19.61 -12.30
N GLU A 44 12.28 -20.29 -13.40
CA GLU A 44 13.42 -21.23 -13.44
C GLU A 44 14.76 -20.57 -13.06
N ASP A 45 14.88 -19.27 -13.33
CA ASP A 45 16.03 -18.44 -12.96
C ASP A 45 15.57 -17.00 -12.66
N ILE A 46 15.14 -16.77 -11.41
CA ILE A 46 14.65 -15.45 -10.95
C ILE A 46 15.73 -14.36 -10.95
N PHE A 47 17.01 -14.71 -11.10
CA PHE A 47 18.12 -13.75 -11.11
C PHE A 47 18.57 -13.34 -12.51
N ARG A 48 18.06 -14.00 -13.57
CA ARG A 48 18.55 -13.83 -14.94
C ARG A 48 18.59 -12.38 -15.43
N ASP A 49 17.56 -11.61 -15.11
CA ASP A 49 17.41 -10.23 -15.57
C ASP A 49 17.88 -9.20 -14.51
N CYS A 50 18.54 -9.67 -13.44
CA CYS A 50 19.11 -8.82 -12.41
C CYS A 50 20.49 -8.28 -12.81
N PRO A 51 20.86 -7.06 -12.41
CA PRO A 51 22.23 -6.55 -12.60
C PRO A 51 23.30 -7.41 -11.91
N PHE A 52 22.92 -8.11 -10.83
CA PHE A 52 23.68 -9.17 -10.20
C PHE A 52 22.89 -10.46 -10.37
N ASP A 53 23.38 -11.34 -11.22
CA ASP A 53 22.70 -12.57 -11.66
C ASP A 53 23.32 -13.85 -11.07
N LYS A 54 24.55 -13.78 -10.55
CA LYS A 54 25.28 -14.90 -9.95
C LYS A 54 24.80 -15.24 -8.54
N CYS A 55 23.53 -15.59 -8.39
CA CYS A 55 22.95 -16.09 -7.15
C CYS A 55 22.15 -17.38 -7.38
N LYS A 56 22.04 -18.20 -6.33
CA LYS A 56 21.30 -19.45 -6.38
C LYS A 56 20.46 -19.64 -5.12
N ILE A 57 19.15 -19.75 -5.30
CA ILE A 57 18.20 -20.14 -4.25
C ILE A 57 18.12 -21.66 -4.16
N ILE A 58 18.17 -22.15 -2.93
CA ILE A 58 18.09 -23.56 -2.55
C ILE A 58 17.07 -23.67 -1.41
N ASN A 59 16.18 -24.66 -1.48
CA ASN A 59 15.10 -24.89 -0.50
C ASN A 59 15.22 -26.26 0.20
N ASP A 60 16.35 -26.94 0.00
CA ASP A 60 16.69 -28.20 0.66
C ASP A 60 17.80 -27.95 1.67
N GLN A 61 17.47 -28.13 2.95
CA GLN A 61 18.39 -27.92 4.07
C GLN A 61 19.57 -28.91 4.06
N ASN A 62 19.44 -30.06 3.39
CA ASN A 62 20.49 -31.10 3.30
C ASN A 62 21.33 -30.98 2.03
N TYR A 63 21.13 -29.94 1.23
CA TYR A 63 21.86 -29.77 -0.03
C TYR A 63 23.32 -29.31 0.19
N MET A 64 23.62 -28.59 1.25
CA MET A 64 24.99 -28.25 1.68
C MET A 64 24.97 -28.05 3.20
N ASN A 65 26.13 -28.10 3.84
CA ASN A 65 26.24 -27.71 5.24
C ASN A 65 25.68 -26.28 5.44
N ALA A 66 24.92 -26.07 6.50
CA ALA A 66 24.30 -24.77 6.77
C ALA A 66 25.32 -23.62 6.79
N GLU A 67 26.55 -23.86 7.26
CA GLU A 67 27.63 -22.87 7.33
C GLU A 67 28.23 -22.48 5.96
N ASP A 68 27.91 -23.21 4.89
CA ASP A 68 28.47 -22.97 3.56
C ASP A 68 27.59 -22.06 2.68
N TYR A 69 26.34 -21.81 3.08
CA TYR A 69 25.50 -20.82 2.42
C TYR A 69 25.99 -19.39 2.68
N ASP A 70 25.91 -18.50 1.69
CA ASP A 70 26.18 -17.08 1.90
C ASP A 70 25.05 -16.41 2.69
N ALA A 71 23.81 -16.83 2.45
CA ALA A 71 22.63 -16.35 3.16
C ALA A 71 21.65 -17.47 3.52
N ILE A 72 20.97 -17.32 4.65
CA ILE A 72 19.85 -18.14 5.07
C ILE A 72 18.67 -17.22 5.35
N LEU A 73 17.57 -17.42 4.63
CA LEU A 73 16.32 -16.67 4.77
C LEU A 73 15.40 -17.39 5.73
N PHE A 74 14.92 -16.62 6.70
CA PHE A 74 14.01 -17.10 7.73
C PHE A 74 12.72 -16.29 7.66
N HIS A 75 11.61 -16.94 7.33
CA HIS A 75 10.33 -16.30 7.47
C HIS A 75 10.00 -16.17 8.97
N GLY A 76 9.93 -14.93 9.45
CA GLY A 76 9.78 -14.62 10.87
C GLY A 76 8.55 -15.23 11.53
N ASN A 77 7.44 -15.38 10.79
CA ASN A 77 6.18 -15.88 11.32
C ASN A 77 6.14 -17.40 11.50
N GLU A 78 7.01 -18.11 10.78
CA GLU A 78 7.08 -19.58 10.78
C GLU A 78 8.39 -20.05 11.44
N MET A 79 9.01 -19.20 12.26
CA MET A 79 10.16 -19.57 13.09
C MET A 79 9.75 -20.57 14.16
N ASN A 80 10.56 -21.60 14.34
CA ASN A 80 10.44 -22.60 15.40
C ASN A 80 11.78 -22.75 16.15
N ASN A 81 11.96 -23.79 16.97
CA ASN A 81 13.21 -24.00 17.71
C ASN A 81 14.36 -24.59 16.89
N GLU A 82 14.09 -25.05 15.68
CA GLU A 82 15.03 -25.74 14.79
C GLU A 82 15.67 -24.71 13.86
N VAL A 83 16.87 -24.27 14.22
CA VAL A 83 17.71 -23.36 13.42
C VAL A 83 19.14 -23.93 13.40
N PRO A 84 20.00 -23.54 12.42
CA PRO A 84 21.37 -24.02 12.41
C PRO A 84 22.10 -23.65 13.70
N GLN A 85 22.82 -24.62 14.27
CA GLN A 85 23.53 -24.47 15.55
C GLN A 85 24.85 -23.69 15.40
N LYS A 86 25.39 -23.64 14.19
CA LYS A 86 26.64 -22.95 13.86
C LYS A 86 26.40 -21.94 12.75
N ARG A 87 27.21 -20.88 12.76
CA ARG A 87 27.12 -19.77 11.84
C ARG A 87 28.51 -19.16 11.64
N LYS A 88 28.91 -18.97 10.38
CA LYS A 88 30.11 -18.19 10.05
C LYS A 88 29.88 -16.69 10.26
N THR A 89 30.92 -15.96 10.65
CA THR A 89 30.86 -14.51 10.90
C THR A 89 30.55 -13.68 9.64
N THR A 90 30.72 -14.26 8.46
CA THR A 90 30.42 -13.65 7.16
C THR A 90 29.02 -13.96 6.63
N GLN A 91 28.28 -14.89 7.27
CA GLN A 91 27.02 -15.40 6.74
C GLN A 91 25.83 -14.51 7.10
N PHE A 92 24.93 -14.30 6.14
CA PHE A 92 23.71 -13.51 6.34
C PHE A 92 22.55 -14.36 6.84
N TYR A 93 22.01 -14.05 8.02
CA TYR A 93 20.72 -14.57 8.49
C TYR A 93 19.72 -13.46 8.29
N VAL A 94 18.84 -13.68 7.33
CA VAL A 94 17.93 -12.66 6.82
C VAL A 94 16.58 -12.82 7.49
N PHE A 95 16.12 -11.79 8.19
CA PHE A 95 14.76 -11.73 8.70
C PHE A 95 13.82 -11.37 7.54
N VAL A 96 13.02 -12.34 7.11
CA VAL A 96 12.05 -12.18 6.04
C VAL A 96 10.66 -12.08 6.64
N ASN A 97 9.89 -11.03 6.32
CA ASN A 97 8.49 -10.96 6.71
C ASN A 97 7.65 -9.99 5.86
N LEU A 98 6.47 -10.45 5.42
CA LEU A 98 5.46 -9.60 4.77
C LEU A 98 4.14 -9.49 5.56
N GLU A 99 4.09 -9.97 6.80
CA GLU A 99 2.94 -9.80 7.70
C GLU A 99 3.21 -8.71 8.74
N SER A 100 2.18 -7.95 9.09
CA SER A 100 2.27 -6.91 10.11
C SER A 100 2.74 -7.42 11.49
N PRO A 101 3.53 -6.63 12.23
CA PRO A 101 3.91 -6.95 13.61
C PRO A 101 2.69 -6.94 14.56
N ALA A 102 1.61 -6.27 14.17
CA ALA A 102 0.34 -6.33 14.87
C ALA A 102 -0.23 -7.75 14.90
N ASN A 103 -0.09 -8.52 13.82
CA ASN A 103 -0.59 -9.90 13.76
C ASN A 103 0.43 -10.93 14.23
N ARG A 104 1.70 -10.74 13.89
CA ARG A 104 2.77 -11.70 14.20
C ARG A 104 3.98 -10.96 14.76
N LYS A 105 4.23 -11.17 16.06
CA LYS A 105 5.42 -10.62 16.72
C LYS A 105 6.66 -11.43 16.36
N VAL A 106 7.82 -10.79 16.43
CA VAL A 106 9.10 -11.50 16.37
C VAL A 106 9.21 -12.45 17.57
N TYR A 107 9.57 -13.69 17.29
CA TYR A 107 9.75 -14.73 18.30
C TYR A 107 10.86 -14.33 19.28
N GLU A 108 10.58 -14.40 20.58
CA GLU A 108 11.43 -13.86 21.66
C GLU A 108 12.89 -14.32 21.55
N LYS A 109 13.08 -15.62 21.32
CA LYS A 109 14.39 -16.27 21.23
C LYS A 109 15.30 -15.67 20.14
N TYR A 110 14.72 -15.11 19.08
CA TYR A 110 15.46 -14.63 17.90
C TYR A 110 15.49 -13.11 17.80
N ARG A 111 15.08 -12.39 18.85
CA ARG A 111 15.03 -10.93 18.82
C ARG A 111 16.40 -10.28 18.74
N ARG A 112 17.40 -10.87 19.39
CA ARG A 112 18.72 -10.26 19.57
C ARG A 112 19.81 -11.10 18.94
N ASN A 113 20.72 -10.46 18.22
CA ASN A 113 21.96 -11.06 17.70
C ASN A 113 21.78 -12.30 16.79
N PHE A 114 20.57 -12.59 16.33
CA PHE A 114 20.29 -13.72 15.43
C PHE A 114 20.29 -13.28 13.97
N PHE A 115 19.53 -12.23 13.64
CA PHE A 115 19.47 -11.68 12.29
C PHE A 115 20.52 -10.58 12.10
N ASN A 116 21.06 -10.51 10.88
CA ASN A 116 22.06 -9.50 10.50
C ASN A 116 21.77 -8.84 9.13
N LEU A 117 20.58 -9.12 8.59
CA LEU A 117 20.01 -8.50 7.40
C LEU A 117 18.48 -8.57 7.48
N THR A 118 17.80 -7.57 6.96
CA THR A 118 16.33 -7.47 6.96
C THR A 118 15.77 -7.41 5.55
N MET A 119 14.73 -8.21 5.27
CA MET A 119 14.02 -8.25 3.99
C MET A 119 12.51 -8.22 4.24
N THR A 120 11.93 -7.02 4.32
CA THR A 120 10.52 -6.83 4.72
C THR A 120 9.85 -5.70 3.91
N TYR A 121 8.55 -5.50 4.13
CA TYR A 121 7.79 -4.40 3.50
C TYR A 121 8.14 -3.00 4.03
N ARG A 122 8.85 -2.91 5.16
CA ARG A 122 9.22 -1.65 5.79
C ARG A 122 10.27 -0.90 4.98
N PHE A 123 10.08 0.41 4.76
CA PHE A 123 11.04 1.23 3.99
C PHE A 123 12.43 1.36 4.65
N ASP A 124 12.55 1.06 5.94
CA ASP A 124 13.80 1.06 6.69
C ASP A 124 14.45 -0.33 6.80
N SER A 125 14.02 -1.30 5.98
CA SER A 125 14.71 -2.59 5.81
C SER A 125 15.95 -2.44 4.92
N ASP A 126 16.92 -3.35 5.07
CA ASP A 126 18.08 -3.40 4.15
C ASP A 126 17.67 -3.77 2.73
N ILE A 127 16.70 -4.69 2.62
CA ILE A 127 16.09 -5.10 1.36
C ILE A 127 14.59 -4.85 1.48
N LEU A 128 14.09 -3.92 0.66
CA LEU A 128 12.66 -3.64 0.59
C LEU A 128 11.97 -4.71 -0.24
N TRP A 129 11.07 -5.47 0.38
CA TRP A 129 10.20 -6.42 -0.30
C TRP A 129 8.74 -6.02 -0.12
N THR A 130 8.13 -5.47 -1.17
CA THR A 130 6.70 -5.09 -1.17
C THR A 130 5.91 -5.98 -2.11
N TYR A 131 4.59 -6.08 -1.87
CA TYR A 131 3.71 -6.85 -2.75
C TYR A 131 3.66 -6.29 -4.17
N MET A 132 3.77 -4.97 -4.30
CA MET A 132 3.72 -4.27 -5.58
C MET A 132 4.82 -3.23 -5.75
N ILE A 133 5.08 -2.93 -7.02
CA ILE A 133 5.82 -1.76 -7.48
C ILE A 133 5.01 -1.03 -8.55
N VAL A 134 5.35 0.23 -8.75
CA VAL A 134 4.82 1.08 -9.82
C VAL A 134 5.99 1.47 -10.72
N GLU A 135 5.84 1.23 -12.01
CA GLU A 135 6.79 1.64 -13.04
C GLU A 135 6.16 2.69 -13.96
N ASP A 136 6.99 3.56 -14.52
CA ASP A 136 6.61 4.42 -15.65
C ASP A 136 6.46 3.57 -16.92
N VAL A 137 5.34 3.73 -17.63
CA VAL A 137 5.01 2.95 -18.82
C VAL A 137 5.94 3.28 -20.00
N LYS A 138 6.43 4.52 -20.08
CA LYS A 138 7.23 5.01 -21.21
C LYS A 138 8.63 4.43 -21.22
N ASN A 139 9.28 4.34 -20.06
CA ASN A 139 10.68 3.92 -19.96
C ASN A 139 10.90 2.68 -19.07
N GLY A 140 9.88 2.20 -18.36
CA GLY A 140 9.98 1.05 -17.46
C GLY A 140 10.68 1.35 -16.13
N GLU A 141 10.96 2.61 -15.81
CA GLU A 141 11.66 2.96 -14.57
C GLU A 141 10.80 2.73 -13.33
N PHE A 142 11.43 2.23 -12.27
CA PHE A 142 10.80 2.11 -10.96
C PHE A 142 10.48 3.48 -10.37
N VAL A 143 9.22 3.71 -10.01
CA VAL A 143 8.74 4.97 -9.42
C VAL A 143 8.40 4.81 -7.94
N ALA A 144 7.67 3.74 -7.59
CA ALA A 144 7.19 3.49 -6.24
C ALA A 144 7.21 1.99 -5.90
N PRO A 145 7.27 1.62 -4.61
CA PRO A 145 7.14 2.51 -3.44
C PRO A 145 8.43 3.26 -3.08
N SER A 146 8.33 4.55 -2.75
CA SER A 146 9.48 5.41 -2.38
C SER A 146 9.08 6.51 -1.40
N LYS A 147 10.01 6.92 -0.52
CA LYS A 147 9.81 8.08 0.38
C LYS A 147 9.78 9.40 -0.38
N ASP A 148 10.55 9.50 -1.45
CA ASP A 148 10.75 10.70 -2.28
C ASP A 148 10.15 10.48 -3.68
N VAL A 149 8.96 9.87 -3.72
CA VAL A 149 8.30 9.50 -4.99
C VAL A 149 7.95 10.73 -5.82
N ASN A 150 8.23 10.66 -7.12
CA ASN A 150 7.92 11.72 -8.07
C ASN A 150 6.78 11.28 -9.01
N TRP A 151 5.62 11.91 -8.90
CA TRP A 151 4.45 11.64 -9.74
C TRP A 151 4.31 12.58 -10.96
N SER A 152 5.38 13.27 -11.34
CA SER A 152 5.38 14.32 -12.38
C SER A 152 4.88 13.87 -13.75
N ALA A 153 5.12 12.61 -14.16
CA ALA A 153 4.62 12.11 -15.44
C ALA A 153 3.09 12.22 -15.53
N PHE A 154 2.38 11.91 -14.45
CA PHE A 154 0.93 12.08 -14.35
C PHE A 154 0.54 13.55 -14.11
N GLN A 155 1.20 14.26 -13.20
CA GLN A 155 0.81 15.64 -12.84
C GLN A 155 0.98 16.64 -14.00
N ASN A 156 2.06 16.54 -14.77
CA ASN A 156 2.39 17.50 -15.83
C ASN A 156 1.46 17.39 -17.05
N HIS A 157 0.92 16.19 -17.32
CA HIS A 157 0.07 15.93 -18.48
C HIS A 157 -1.43 15.99 -18.18
N THR A 158 -1.82 16.35 -16.95
CA THR A 158 -3.24 16.62 -16.62
C THR A 158 -3.84 17.84 -17.36
N ARG A 159 -3.01 18.62 -18.07
CA ARG A 159 -3.43 19.80 -18.84
C ARG A 159 -3.91 19.47 -20.25
N ASP A 160 -3.39 18.38 -20.83
CA ASP A 160 -3.85 17.84 -22.10
C ASP A 160 -4.71 16.62 -21.78
N ALA A 161 -6.00 16.87 -21.53
CA ALA A 161 -6.97 15.85 -21.19
C ALA A 161 -7.26 14.94 -22.40
N GLU A 162 -6.28 14.16 -22.82
CA GLU A 162 -6.52 13.08 -23.77
C GLU A 162 -7.46 12.06 -23.13
N GLU A 163 -8.45 11.60 -23.89
CA GLU A 163 -9.45 10.65 -23.42
C GLU A 163 -8.79 9.35 -22.92
N VAL A 164 -9.32 8.78 -21.84
CA VAL A 164 -8.96 7.41 -21.43
C VAL A 164 -9.37 6.46 -22.56
N SER A 165 -8.62 5.38 -22.79
CA SER A 165 -8.90 4.48 -23.92
C SER A 165 -10.36 4.02 -23.95
N SER A 166 -10.92 3.92 -25.16
CA SER A 166 -12.30 3.46 -25.38
C SER A 166 -12.62 2.15 -24.66
N ALA A 167 -11.66 1.22 -24.63
CA ALA A 167 -11.78 -0.05 -23.90
C ALA A 167 -12.03 0.12 -22.39
N ILE A 168 -11.37 1.09 -21.75
CA ILE A 168 -11.61 1.39 -20.33
C ILE A 168 -12.99 2.02 -20.17
N LEU A 169 -13.37 2.95 -21.05
CA LEU A 169 -14.71 3.57 -21.02
C LEU A 169 -15.83 2.53 -21.13
N ASP A 170 -15.70 1.58 -22.06
CA ASP A 170 -16.67 0.50 -22.25
C ASP A 170 -16.75 -0.40 -21.01
N THR A 171 -15.60 -0.70 -20.39
CA THR A 171 -15.54 -1.43 -19.12
C THR A 171 -16.25 -0.67 -18.00
N ILE A 172 -16.09 0.65 -17.92
CA ILE A 172 -16.75 1.47 -16.89
C ILE A 172 -18.26 1.50 -17.11
N LYS A 173 -18.73 1.68 -18.36
CA LYS A 173 -20.16 1.74 -18.70
C LYS A 173 -20.90 0.42 -18.39
N ALA A 174 -20.20 -0.71 -18.44
CA ALA A 174 -20.77 -2.02 -18.13
C ALA A 174 -20.95 -2.27 -16.61
N LYS A 175 -20.31 -1.47 -15.74
CA LYS A 175 -20.41 -1.64 -14.28
C LYS A 175 -21.79 -1.26 -13.78
N SER A 176 -22.33 -2.06 -12.88
CA SER A 176 -23.66 -1.87 -12.28
C SER A 176 -23.68 -2.04 -10.76
N LYS A 177 -22.60 -2.57 -10.18
CA LYS A 177 -22.48 -2.83 -8.74
C LYS A 177 -21.56 -1.82 -8.08
N SER A 178 -21.93 -1.41 -6.86
CA SER A 178 -21.23 -0.37 -6.12
C SER A 178 -19.86 -0.85 -5.61
N VAL A 179 -19.85 -1.71 -4.59
CA VAL A 179 -18.66 -2.08 -3.83
C VAL A 179 -18.53 -3.59 -3.72
N SER A 180 -17.33 -4.11 -3.90
CA SER A 180 -16.97 -5.50 -3.62
C SER A 180 -15.90 -5.59 -2.53
N TRP A 181 -15.88 -6.68 -1.79
CA TRP A 181 -14.84 -6.97 -0.81
C TRP A 181 -14.55 -8.47 -0.73
N MET A 182 -13.29 -8.87 -0.95
CA MET A 182 -12.87 -10.26 -0.77
C MET A 182 -12.13 -10.41 0.55
N VAL A 183 -12.64 -11.27 1.43
CA VAL A 183 -12.11 -11.39 2.79
C VAL A 183 -12.34 -12.78 3.38
N SER A 184 -11.30 -13.31 4.04
CA SER A 184 -11.33 -14.59 4.74
C SER A 184 -10.94 -14.51 6.21
N ASN A 185 -10.28 -13.43 6.65
CA ASN A 185 -10.01 -13.15 8.06
C ASN A 185 -11.04 -12.15 8.61
N CYS A 186 -12.05 -12.70 9.28
CA CYS A 186 -13.23 -11.97 9.77
C CYS A 186 -12.96 -11.23 11.09
N TYR A 187 -11.95 -11.65 11.84
CA TYR A 187 -11.61 -11.11 13.17
C TYR A 187 -10.28 -10.36 13.12
N ALA A 188 -10.10 -9.55 12.07
CA ALA A 188 -8.89 -8.75 11.89
C ALA A 188 -8.81 -7.62 12.92
N LYS A 189 -7.58 -7.31 13.38
CA LYS A 189 -7.31 -6.34 14.45
C LYS A 189 -7.65 -4.90 14.06
N SER A 190 -7.72 -4.61 12.75
CA SER A 190 -8.13 -3.30 12.23
C SER A 190 -9.61 -2.94 12.45
N GLY A 191 -10.44 -3.88 12.93
CA GLY A 191 -11.88 -3.65 13.07
C GLY A 191 -12.62 -3.55 11.73
N ARG A 192 -11.94 -3.90 10.62
CA ARG A 192 -12.46 -3.73 9.25
C ARG A 192 -13.82 -4.38 9.00
N LEU A 193 -14.13 -5.51 9.65
CA LEU A 193 -15.44 -6.15 9.51
C LEU A 193 -16.55 -5.28 10.13
N GLU A 194 -16.32 -4.69 11.30
CA GLU A 194 -17.28 -3.80 11.95
C GLU A 194 -17.44 -2.49 11.17
N TYR A 195 -16.35 -1.97 10.60
CA TYR A 195 -16.43 -0.83 9.68
C TYR A 195 -17.31 -1.15 8.47
N VAL A 196 -17.09 -2.31 7.83
CA VAL A 196 -17.86 -2.71 6.65
C VAL A 196 -19.31 -3.00 6.99
N LYS A 197 -19.61 -3.62 8.13
CA LYS A 197 -21.01 -3.79 8.61
C LYS A 197 -21.74 -2.46 8.72
N GLU A 198 -21.08 -1.40 9.21
CA GLU A 198 -21.67 -0.07 9.25
C GLU A 198 -21.78 0.54 7.85
N LEU A 199 -20.75 0.41 7.01
CA LEU A 199 -20.76 0.88 5.62
C LEU A 199 -21.92 0.26 4.81
N SER A 200 -22.17 -1.04 4.96
CA SER A 200 -23.21 -1.80 4.27
C SER A 200 -24.63 -1.33 4.57
N LYS A 201 -24.85 -0.52 5.62
CA LYS A 201 -26.14 0.12 5.88
C LYS A 201 -26.41 1.31 4.95
N HIS A 202 -25.34 1.86 4.36
CA HIS A 202 -25.38 3.11 3.60
C HIS A 202 -25.07 2.92 2.11
N ILE A 203 -24.44 1.81 1.71
CA ILE A 203 -24.16 1.44 0.32
C ILE A 203 -24.10 -0.08 0.17
N ASP A 204 -24.52 -0.61 -0.97
CA ASP A 204 -24.44 -2.05 -1.23
C ASP A 204 -22.98 -2.52 -1.31
N VAL A 205 -22.62 -3.49 -0.47
CA VAL A 205 -21.31 -4.13 -0.43
C VAL A 205 -21.47 -5.63 -0.60
N ASP A 206 -20.98 -6.15 -1.73
CA ASP A 206 -20.94 -7.59 -1.99
C ASP A 206 -19.67 -8.18 -1.36
N ILE A 207 -19.85 -9.09 -0.39
CA ILE A 207 -18.75 -9.68 0.39
C ILE A 207 -18.49 -11.11 -0.08
N TYR A 208 -17.28 -11.33 -0.57
CA TYR A 208 -16.77 -12.60 -1.09
C TYR A 208 -15.81 -13.28 -0.09
N GLY A 209 -15.86 -14.61 -0.02
CA GLY A 209 -15.01 -15.42 0.85
C GLY A 209 -15.64 -15.71 2.20
N ARG A 210 -14.85 -16.22 3.16
CA ARG A 210 -15.35 -16.80 4.42
C ARG A 210 -16.15 -15.85 5.31
N CYS A 211 -16.03 -14.53 5.10
CA CYS A 211 -16.77 -13.54 5.90
C CYS A 211 -18.03 -13.01 5.20
N GLY A 212 -18.36 -13.55 4.04
CA GLY A 212 -19.58 -13.23 3.29
C GLY A 212 -20.21 -14.48 2.69
N ASN A 213 -21.24 -14.27 1.87
CA ASN A 213 -22.02 -15.35 1.28
C ASN A 213 -21.71 -15.59 -0.20
N LEU A 214 -20.81 -14.79 -0.79
CA LEU A 214 -20.40 -14.91 -2.18
C LEU A 214 -19.08 -15.67 -2.28
N ASN A 215 -18.93 -16.46 -3.32
CA ASN A 215 -17.70 -17.17 -3.62
C ASN A 215 -17.07 -16.58 -4.87
N CYS A 216 -15.74 -16.58 -4.89
CA CYS A 216 -14.99 -16.18 -6.07
C CYS A 216 -13.97 -17.26 -6.42
N TYR A 217 -14.11 -17.78 -7.63
CA TYR A 217 -13.21 -18.77 -8.22
C TYR A 217 -12.37 -18.10 -9.32
N ASP A 218 -11.58 -18.90 -10.03
CA ASP A 218 -10.51 -18.51 -10.96
C ASP A 218 -10.69 -17.16 -11.68
N ASN A 219 -9.63 -16.33 -11.59
CA ASN A 219 -9.53 -15.00 -12.18
C ASN A 219 -10.69 -14.05 -11.81
N CYS A 220 -11.20 -14.18 -10.57
CA CYS A 220 -12.21 -13.35 -9.95
C CYS A 220 -12.07 -11.84 -10.26
N PHE A 221 -10.86 -11.30 -10.12
CA PHE A 221 -10.65 -9.88 -10.30
C PHE A 221 -10.98 -9.41 -11.72
N LYS A 222 -10.54 -10.15 -12.75
CA LYS A 222 -10.85 -9.82 -14.15
C LYS A 222 -12.32 -10.09 -14.47
N ASN A 223 -12.79 -11.29 -14.15
CA ASN A 223 -14.06 -11.81 -14.68
C ASN A 223 -15.28 -11.28 -13.92
N ILE A 224 -15.12 -10.89 -12.66
CA ILE A 224 -16.23 -10.51 -11.77
C ILE A 224 -16.03 -9.10 -11.26
N ILE A 225 -14.90 -8.82 -10.60
CA ILE A 225 -14.69 -7.55 -9.91
C ILE A 225 -14.60 -6.39 -10.91
N GLU A 226 -13.70 -6.50 -11.89
CA GLU A 226 -13.50 -5.51 -12.94
C GLU A 226 -14.73 -5.35 -13.83
N ALA A 227 -15.40 -6.45 -14.17
CA ALA A 227 -16.55 -6.40 -15.06
C ALA A 227 -17.78 -5.72 -14.42
N ARG A 228 -17.95 -5.81 -13.09
CA ARG A 228 -19.23 -5.45 -12.44
C ARG A 228 -19.15 -4.29 -11.47
N TYR A 229 -18.01 -4.08 -10.80
CA TYR A 229 -17.92 -3.18 -9.65
C TYR A 229 -17.16 -1.90 -9.94
N PHE A 230 -17.65 -0.78 -9.41
CA PHE A 230 -16.91 0.49 -9.38
C PHE A 230 -15.78 0.45 -8.33
N PHE A 231 -16.06 -0.08 -7.15
CA PHE A 231 -15.13 -0.03 -6.03
C PHE A 231 -14.76 -1.40 -5.48
N TYR A 232 -13.53 -1.51 -4.99
CA TYR A 232 -13.05 -2.67 -4.25
C TYR A 232 -12.48 -2.23 -2.90
N LEU A 233 -12.89 -2.87 -1.81
CA LEU A 233 -12.38 -2.57 -0.47
C LEU A 233 -11.00 -3.21 -0.25
N SER A 234 -9.94 -2.41 -0.36
CA SER A 234 -8.55 -2.78 -0.09
C SER A 234 -8.21 -2.63 1.40
N PHE A 235 -9.01 -3.25 2.26
CA PHE A 235 -8.95 -3.04 3.72
C PHE A 235 -7.92 -3.96 4.37
N GLU A 236 -6.86 -3.38 4.94
CA GLU A 236 -5.81 -4.13 5.61
C GLU A 236 -6.27 -4.72 6.94
N ASN A 237 -5.62 -5.81 7.34
CA ASN A 237 -5.97 -6.54 8.55
C ASN A 237 -5.47 -5.85 9.84
N SER A 238 -4.63 -4.83 9.70
CA SER A 238 -4.03 -4.05 10.78
C SER A 238 -3.59 -2.68 10.27
N PHE A 239 -3.39 -1.74 11.19
CA PHE A 239 -2.86 -0.41 10.89
C PHE A 239 -1.40 -0.30 11.29
N CYS A 240 -0.49 -0.53 10.36
CA CYS A 240 0.94 -0.36 10.56
C CYS A 240 1.56 0.50 9.46
N ASP A 241 2.63 1.23 9.77
CA ASP A 241 3.31 2.04 8.77
C ASP A 241 3.84 1.13 7.66
N ASP A 242 3.79 1.63 6.43
CA ASP A 242 4.27 0.98 5.21
C ASP A 242 3.59 -0.37 4.87
N TYR A 243 2.63 -0.84 5.68
CA TYR A 243 1.93 -2.11 5.46
C TYR A 243 0.87 -1.97 4.36
N VAL A 244 1.29 -2.30 3.14
CA VAL A 244 0.46 -2.32 1.92
C VAL A 244 0.63 -3.67 1.24
N THR A 245 -0.47 -4.38 1.00
CA THR A 245 -0.40 -5.75 0.48
C THR A 245 -1.09 -5.95 -0.87
N GLU A 246 -1.29 -7.22 -1.26
CA GLU A 246 -2.06 -7.63 -2.42
C GLU A 246 -3.46 -6.99 -2.50
N LYS A 247 -4.03 -6.60 -1.36
CA LYS A 247 -5.37 -5.97 -1.29
C LYS A 247 -5.43 -4.67 -2.06
N LEU A 248 -4.34 -3.89 -2.08
CA LEU A 248 -4.23 -2.69 -2.91
C LEU A 248 -3.74 -3.03 -4.32
N MET A 249 -2.76 -3.92 -4.44
CA MET A 249 -2.19 -4.30 -5.74
C MET A 249 -3.24 -4.82 -6.72
N ASN A 250 -4.10 -5.74 -6.27
CA ASN A 250 -5.04 -6.45 -7.12
C ASN A 250 -5.97 -5.48 -7.86
N PRO A 251 -6.78 -4.62 -7.21
CA PRO A 251 -7.65 -3.69 -7.94
C PRO A 251 -6.87 -2.71 -8.81
N LEU A 252 -5.66 -2.29 -8.44
CA LEU A 252 -4.86 -1.37 -9.26
C LEU A 252 -4.36 -1.98 -10.58
N ARG A 253 -4.25 -3.31 -10.67
CA ARG A 253 -3.98 -4.01 -11.94
C ARG A 253 -5.21 -4.07 -12.85
N HIS A 254 -6.39 -3.76 -12.33
CA HIS A 254 -7.68 -3.77 -13.03
C HIS A 254 -8.29 -2.37 -13.10
N ASN A 255 -9.36 -2.19 -13.87
CA ASN A 255 -10.09 -0.92 -14.00
C ASN A 255 -11.12 -0.73 -12.88
N VAL A 256 -10.65 -0.83 -11.63
CA VAL A 256 -11.47 -0.74 -10.40
C VAL A 256 -10.80 0.21 -9.42
N VAL A 257 -11.56 1.12 -8.82
CA VAL A 257 -11.01 2.08 -7.85
C VAL A 257 -10.91 1.43 -6.47
N PRO A 258 -9.70 1.29 -5.90
CA PRO A 258 -9.54 0.77 -4.54
C PRO A 258 -10.00 1.79 -3.50
N VAL A 259 -10.72 1.29 -2.49
CA VAL A 259 -10.99 2.02 -1.25
C VAL A 259 -10.07 1.44 -0.18
N VAL A 260 -9.06 2.20 0.22
CA VAL A 260 -8.03 1.75 1.16
C VAL A 260 -8.43 2.04 2.61
N TYR A 261 -7.99 1.16 3.51
CA TYR A 261 -8.17 1.30 4.96
C TYR A 261 -7.00 0.58 5.65
N GLY A 262 -6.00 1.36 6.04
CA GLY A 262 -4.73 0.86 6.56
C GLY A 262 -3.86 1.99 7.11
N GLY A 263 -2.72 1.64 7.70
CA GLY A 263 -1.85 2.59 8.42
C GLY A 263 -0.75 3.22 7.57
N ALA A 264 -0.64 2.84 6.30
CA ALA A 264 0.42 3.30 5.41
C ALA A 264 0.13 4.71 4.86
N ASN A 265 1.21 5.44 4.54
CA ASN A 265 1.09 6.64 3.71
C ASN A 265 1.02 6.24 2.23
N TYR A 266 -0.19 6.07 1.70
CA TYR A 266 -0.43 5.61 0.33
C TYR A 266 0.17 6.51 -0.77
N SER A 267 0.45 7.79 -0.49
CA SER A 267 1.09 8.69 -1.47
C SER A 267 2.49 8.23 -1.89
N ARG A 268 3.13 7.40 -1.07
CA ARG A 268 4.44 6.77 -1.33
C ARG A 268 4.36 5.53 -2.20
N PHE A 269 3.16 5.00 -2.42
CA PHE A 269 2.95 3.70 -3.08
C PHE A 269 2.26 3.85 -4.43
N VAL A 270 1.33 4.81 -4.56
CA VAL A 270 0.45 4.91 -5.73
C VAL A 270 0.20 6.38 -6.12
N PRO A 271 -0.10 6.65 -7.40
CA PRO A 271 -0.35 8.01 -7.87
C PRO A 271 -1.48 8.72 -7.10
N PRO A 272 -1.44 10.06 -7.01
CA PRO A 272 -2.59 10.81 -6.49
C PRO A 272 -3.82 10.52 -7.37
N ASN A 273 -5.01 10.62 -6.76
CA ASN A 273 -6.27 10.34 -7.46
C ASN A 273 -6.36 8.90 -8.04
N SER A 274 -5.70 7.91 -7.44
CA SER A 274 -5.81 6.50 -7.86
C SER A 274 -6.58 5.61 -6.87
N TYR A 275 -7.04 6.17 -5.75
CA TYR A 275 -7.68 5.45 -4.65
C TYR A 275 -8.57 6.40 -3.83
N VAL A 276 -9.45 5.83 -3.02
CA VAL A 276 -10.21 6.55 -1.98
C VAL A 276 -9.74 6.06 -0.62
N ASN A 277 -9.35 6.95 0.29
CA ASN A 277 -8.96 6.56 1.64
C ASN A 277 -10.14 6.64 2.61
N ALA A 278 -10.55 5.51 3.17
CA ALA A 278 -11.65 5.45 4.13
C ALA A 278 -11.37 6.28 5.41
N LEU A 279 -10.11 6.47 5.79
CA LEU A 279 -9.71 7.27 6.94
C LEU A 279 -9.81 8.79 6.71
N ASP A 280 -10.15 9.25 5.51
CA ASP A 280 -10.38 10.68 5.22
C ASP A 280 -11.80 11.14 5.61
N PHE A 281 -12.70 10.19 5.92
CA PHE A 281 -14.12 10.42 6.22
C PHE A 281 -14.40 10.31 7.72
N GLU A 282 -15.33 11.11 8.22
CA GLU A 282 -15.69 11.10 9.66
C GLU A 282 -16.45 9.83 10.05
N SER A 283 -17.13 9.20 9.08
CA SER A 283 -17.91 7.98 9.28
C SER A 283 -18.04 7.12 8.01
N PRO A 284 -18.39 5.84 8.14
CA PRO A 284 -18.74 4.99 6.99
C PRO A 284 -19.91 5.53 6.15
N LYS A 285 -20.86 6.26 6.77
CA LYS A 285 -21.97 6.93 6.07
C LYS A 285 -21.47 7.99 5.08
N GLU A 286 -20.50 8.81 5.49
CA GLU A 286 -19.90 9.82 4.61
C GLU A 286 -19.10 9.19 3.47
N LEU A 287 -18.34 8.13 3.76
CA LEU A 287 -17.67 7.35 2.71
C LEU A 287 -18.68 6.80 1.70
N ALA A 288 -19.78 6.18 2.16
CA ALA A 288 -20.83 5.68 1.29
C ALA A 288 -21.44 6.78 0.40
N ALA A 289 -21.72 7.96 0.97
CA ALA A 289 -22.24 9.10 0.20
C ALA A 289 -21.26 9.53 -0.90
N TYR A 290 -19.96 9.58 -0.59
CA TYR A 290 -18.93 9.91 -1.57
C TYR A 290 -18.77 8.87 -2.67
N LEU A 291 -18.79 7.57 -2.33
CA LEU A 291 -18.73 6.50 -3.33
C LEU A 291 -19.93 6.54 -4.28
N LYS A 292 -21.14 6.77 -3.75
CA LYS A 292 -22.35 6.97 -4.59
C LYS A 292 -22.21 8.17 -5.52
N TYR A 293 -21.73 9.30 -4.99
CA TYR A 293 -21.49 10.52 -5.78
C TYR A 293 -20.50 10.27 -6.92
N LEU A 294 -19.42 9.53 -6.66
CA LEU A 294 -18.43 9.17 -7.68
C LEU A 294 -19.01 8.23 -8.75
N SER A 295 -19.78 7.20 -8.37
CA SER A 295 -20.33 6.24 -9.35
C SER A 295 -21.47 6.79 -10.20
N GLN A 296 -22.09 7.91 -9.81
CA GLN A 296 -23.17 8.56 -10.58
C GLN A 296 -22.68 9.35 -11.79
N ASP A 297 -21.37 9.62 -11.89
CA ASP A 297 -20.77 10.42 -12.96
C ASP A 297 -19.55 9.69 -13.50
N LEU A 298 -19.69 9.18 -14.73
CA LEU A 298 -18.67 8.40 -15.40
C LEU A 298 -17.37 9.20 -15.59
N GLN A 299 -17.45 10.51 -15.82
CA GLN A 299 -16.27 11.36 -15.99
C GLN A 299 -15.52 11.51 -14.67
N ARG A 300 -16.26 11.72 -13.56
CA ARG A 300 -15.65 11.75 -12.22
C ARG A 300 -14.98 10.42 -11.88
N TYR A 301 -15.66 9.31 -12.09
CA TYR A 301 -15.08 7.98 -11.84
C TYR A 301 -13.86 7.70 -12.73
N GLN A 302 -13.95 8.02 -14.02
CA GLN A 302 -12.86 7.84 -14.99
C GLN A 302 -11.59 8.59 -14.60
N SER A 303 -11.71 9.75 -13.95
CA SER A 303 -10.54 10.51 -13.47
C SER A 303 -9.64 9.68 -12.53
N PHE A 304 -10.19 8.69 -11.82
CA PHE A 304 -9.44 7.80 -10.92
C PHE A 304 -8.60 6.74 -11.64
N LEU A 305 -8.79 6.59 -12.95
CA LEU A 305 -8.10 5.59 -13.79
C LEU A 305 -7.13 6.22 -14.78
N GLN A 306 -7.08 7.55 -14.88
CA GLN A 306 -6.22 8.28 -15.83
C GLN A 306 -4.72 7.99 -15.63
N TRP A 307 -4.30 7.77 -14.38
CA TRP A 307 -2.90 7.48 -14.05
C TRP A 307 -2.34 6.24 -14.77
N LYS A 308 -3.21 5.30 -15.19
CA LYS A 308 -2.82 4.05 -15.88
C LYS A 308 -2.17 4.30 -17.25
N LYS A 309 -2.32 5.49 -17.81
CA LYS A 309 -1.61 5.91 -19.03
C LYS A 309 -0.10 6.07 -18.79
N TYR A 310 0.26 6.49 -17.59
CA TYR A 310 1.63 6.87 -17.24
C TYR A 310 2.32 5.77 -16.44
N TYR A 311 1.55 4.99 -15.67
CA TYR A 311 2.12 4.02 -14.77
C TYR A 311 1.45 2.64 -14.84
N ARG A 312 2.25 1.61 -14.54
CA ARG A 312 1.82 0.22 -14.48
C ARG A 312 2.22 -0.40 -13.15
N VAL A 313 1.34 -1.25 -12.59
CA VAL A 313 1.58 -1.97 -11.35
C VAL A 313 2.11 -3.38 -11.62
N LYS A 314 3.29 -3.70 -11.09
CA LYS A 314 3.91 -5.04 -11.12
C LYS A 314 4.09 -5.61 -9.72
N GLY A 315 4.52 -6.87 -9.62
CA GLY A 315 4.86 -7.50 -8.34
C GLY A 315 6.23 -7.02 -7.87
N GLY A 316 6.45 -6.91 -6.56
CA GLY A 316 7.73 -6.44 -6.03
C GLY A 316 8.80 -7.49 -5.79
N THR A 317 8.47 -8.78 -5.97
CA THR A 317 9.38 -9.90 -5.68
C THR A 317 10.68 -9.85 -6.49
N GLU A 318 10.60 -9.65 -7.80
CA GLU A 318 11.77 -9.60 -8.68
C GLU A 318 12.77 -8.53 -8.22
N ARG A 319 12.30 -7.31 -7.97
CA ARG A 319 13.13 -6.21 -7.45
C ARG A 319 13.79 -6.56 -6.11
N ALA A 320 13.04 -7.16 -5.19
CA ALA A 320 13.55 -7.55 -3.88
C ALA A 320 14.65 -8.62 -3.98
N VAL A 321 14.47 -9.58 -4.89
CA VAL A 321 15.41 -10.67 -5.14
C VAL A 321 16.68 -10.18 -5.84
N CYS A 322 16.57 -9.30 -6.84
CA CYS A 322 17.73 -8.65 -7.44
C CYS A 322 18.53 -7.85 -6.41
N THR A 323 17.85 -7.12 -5.53
CA THR A 323 18.50 -6.36 -4.45
C THR A 323 19.18 -7.29 -3.45
N LEU A 324 18.58 -8.43 -3.11
CA LEU A 324 19.22 -9.45 -2.28
C LEU A 324 20.52 -9.94 -2.91
N CYS A 325 20.50 -10.29 -4.21
CA CYS A 325 21.72 -10.76 -4.88
C CYS A 325 22.82 -9.69 -4.88
N GLU A 326 22.46 -8.44 -5.21
CA GLU A 326 23.37 -7.30 -5.16
C GLU A 326 23.99 -7.13 -3.76
N VAL A 327 23.18 -7.19 -2.70
CA VAL A 327 23.65 -7.08 -1.32
C VAL A 327 24.66 -8.18 -1.00
N LEU A 328 24.41 -9.44 -1.38
CA LEU A 328 25.33 -10.54 -1.10
C LEU A 328 26.66 -10.43 -1.85
N HIS A 329 26.67 -9.81 -3.02
CA HIS A 329 27.89 -9.54 -3.78
C HIS A 329 28.66 -8.33 -3.28
N LYS A 330 27.98 -7.27 -2.83
CA LYS A 330 28.61 -6.00 -2.42
C LYS A 330 28.96 -5.94 -0.94
N GLN A 331 28.12 -6.48 -0.06
CA GLN A 331 28.26 -6.28 1.38
C GLN A 331 29.30 -7.22 1.98
N LYS A 332 30.45 -6.64 2.37
CA LYS A 332 31.58 -7.42 2.91
C LYS A 332 31.41 -7.85 4.37
N LYS A 333 30.54 -7.19 5.14
CA LYS A 333 30.33 -7.48 6.57
C LYS A 333 28.86 -7.37 6.98
N PRO A 334 28.32 -8.38 7.67
CA PRO A 334 27.07 -8.30 8.41
C PRO A 334 26.90 -7.09 9.33
N LYS A 335 25.66 -6.61 9.48
CA LYS A 335 25.26 -5.64 10.51
C LYS A 335 24.75 -6.38 11.76
N LEU A 336 24.86 -5.80 12.95
CA LEU A 336 24.25 -6.39 14.14
C LEU A 336 22.95 -5.65 14.47
N TYR A 337 21.85 -6.40 14.65
CA TYR A 337 20.61 -5.88 15.21
C TYR A 337 20.55 -6.18 16.70
N SER A 338 20.57 -5.14 17.53
CA SER A 338 20.50 -5.27 18.99
C SER A 338 19.17 -5.87 19.44
N ASP A 339 18.07 -5.42 18.85
CA ASP A 339 16.73 -6.00 19.01
C ASP A 339 15.89 -5.73 17.75
N ILE A 340 15.67 -6.77 16.94
CA ILE A 340 14.89 -6.65 15.71
C ILE A 340 13.39 -6.49 15.99
N SER A 341 12.91 -6.94 17.15
CA SER A 341 11.49 -6.79 17.50
C SER A 341 11.14 -5.34 17.78
N ASP A 342 12.03 -4.61 18.46
CA ASP A 342 11.83 -3.18 18.68
C ASP A 342 11.83 -2.42 17.36
N TRP A 343 12.80 -2.69 16.48
CA TRP A 343 12.81 -2.11 15.13
C TRP A 343 11.52 -2.42 14.34
N TYR A 344 11.08 -3.68 14.37
CA TYR A 344 9.96 -4.15 13.55
C TYR A 344 8.58 -3.74 14.07
N ALA A 345 8.37 -3.75 15.39
CA ALA A 345 7.05 -3.65 16.00
C ALA A 345 6.81 -2.38 16.83
N LYS A 346 7.84 -1.85 17.49
CA LYS A 346 7.67 -0.75 18.45
C LYS A 346 7.30 0.54 17.73
N ASP A 347 6.19 1.12 18.14
CA ASP A 347 5.63 2.37 17.59
C ASP A 347 5.37 2.35 16.08
N LYS A 348 5.26 1.15 15.47
CA LYS A 348 5.04 0.98 14.02
C LYS A 348 3.59 0.77 13.63
N CYS A 349 2.70 0.68 14.61
CA CYS A 349 1.27 0.42 14.40
C CYS A 349 0.40 1.32 15.29
N THR A 350 0.63 2.62 15.24
CA THR A 350 0.09 3.58 16.22
C THR A 350 -1.44 3.61 16.27
N ILE A 351 -2.12 3.61 15.12
CA ILE A 351 -3.60 3.53 15.06
C ILE A 351 -4.07 2.19 15.64
N GLN A 352 -3.35 1.10 15.37
CA GLN A 352 -3.70 -0.22 15.90
C GLN A 352 -3.57 -0.29 17.43
N THR A 353 -2.53 0.34 17.98
CA THR A 353 -2.31 0.45 19.43
C THR A 353 -3.41 1.27 20.08
N PHE A 354 -3.81 2.39 19.47
CA PHE A 354 -4.94 3.20 19.93
C PHE A 354 -6.24 2.38 19.97
N LEU A 355 -6.60 1.72 18.86
CA LEU A 355 -7.85 0.95 18.79
C LEU A 355 -7.91 -0.15 19.85
N LYS A 356 -6.77 -0.79 20.16
CA LYS A 356 -6.68 -1.80 21.22
C LYS A 356 -7.01 -1.23 22.61
N ASN A 357 -6.73 0.05 22.83
CA ASN A 357 -6.92 0.75 24.10
C ASN A 357 -8.19 1.62 24.11
N SER A 358 -8.98 1.61 23.04
CA SER A 358 -10.23 2.38 22.90
C SER A 358 -11.46 1.47 23.03
N THR A 359 -12.61 2.08 23.27
CA THR A 359 -13.93 1.44 23.10
C THR A 359 -14.40 1.43 21.65
N ASP A 360 -13.71 2.14 20.75
CA ASP A 360 -14.02 2.19 19.33
C ASP A 360 -13.78 0.84 18.65
N LYS A 361 -14.77 0.36 17.89
CA LYS A 361 -14.70 -0.93 17.17
C LYS A 361 -13.86 -0.85 15.89
N TYR A 362 -13.70 0.35 15.34
CA TYR A 362 -13.00 0.63 14.09
C TYR A 362 -12.52 2.09 14.09
N ALA A 363 -11.56 2.40 13.21
CA ALA A 363 -11.06 3.76 13.06
C ALA A 363 -11.87 4.53 12.01
N THR A 364 -12.12 5.81 12.27
CA THR A 364 -12.51 6.82 11.29
C THR A 364 -11.65 8.06 11.50
N LYS A 365 -11.77 9.06 10.62
CA LYS A 365 -11.13 10.36 10.86
C LYS A 365 -11.49 10.92 12.24
N ARG A 366 -12.76 10.82 12.63
CA ARG A 366 -13.29 11.28 13.92
C ARG A 366 -12.63 10.59 15.10
N THR A 367 -12.58 9.26 15.09
CA THR A 367 -12.01 8.50 16.23
C THR A 367 -10.51 8.79 16.38
N ILE A 368 -9.80 8.93 15.26
CA ILE A 368 -8.37 9.26 15.25
C ILE A 368 -8.15 10.68 15.81
N MET A 369 -8.88 11.68 15.33
CA MET A 369 -8.76 13.06 15.83
C MET A 369 -9.11 13.19 17.32
N ASN A 370 -10.18 12.53 17.77
CA ASN A 370 -10.57 12.54 19.19
C ASN A 370 -9.47 11.96 20.09
N HIS A 371 -8.75 10.94 19.62
CA HIS A 371 -7.62 10.38 20.34
C HIS A 371 -6.43 11.35 20.39
N GLU A 372 -6.09 12.00 19.26
CA GLU A 372 -5.02 12.99 19.22
C GLU A 372 -5.27 14.16 20.18
N GLN A 373 -6.52 14.63 20.27
CA GLN A 373 -6.91 15.69 21.20
C GLN A 373 -6.78 15.26 22.67
N LYS A 374 -7.19 14.03 23.01
CA LYS A 374 -7.09 13.49 24.38
C LYS A 374 -5.64 13.30 24.85
N GLN A 375 -4.70 13.11 23.94
CA GLN A 375 -3.28 12.90 24.28
C GLN A 375 -2.45 14.20 24.41
N GLY A 376 -3.06 15.39 24.34
CA GLY A 376 -2.35 16.64 24.62
C GLY A 376 -1.13 16.87 23.70
N TYR A 377 -1.38 16.97 22.39
CA TYR A 377 -0.44 17.41 21.34
C TYR A 377 1.06 17.15 21.56
N GLN A 378 1.48 15.88 21.46
CA GLN A 378 2.81 15.51 20.93
C GLN A 378 2.83 14.08 20.35
N SER A 379 1.74 13.60 19.73
CA SER A 379 1.70 12.24 19.15
C SER A 379 1.95 12.22 17.63
N THR A 380 2.69 11.21 17.20
CA THR A 380 3.16 10.94 15.82
C THR A 380 2.03 10.59 14.83
N ILE A 381 0.77 10.50 15.28
CA ILE A 381 -0.38 10.07 14.47
C ILE A 381 -0.70 11.08 13.36
N SER A 382 -0.42 12.37 13.58
CA SER A 382 -0.69 13.41 12.60
C SER A 382 0.09 13.23 11.29
N TYR A 383 1.14 12.41 11.25
CA TYR A 383 1.85 12.08 10.00
C TYR A 383 1.05 11.17 9.04
N VAL A 384 0.11 10.37 9.56
CA VAL A 384 -0.73 9.47 8.74
C VAL A 384 -1.87 10.25 8.07
N LEU A 385 -2.42 11.25 8.76
CA LEU A 385 -3.46 12.15 8.22
C LEU A 385 -2.89 13.39 7.51
N LYS A 386 -1.69 13.84 7.90
CA LYS A 386 -0.92 14.89 7.23
C LYS A 386 0.43 14.30 6.83
N GLY A 387 0.59 13.89 5.57
CA GLY A 387 1.92 13.73 5.00
C GLY A 387 2.72 15.02 5.24
N LYS A 388 3.63 15.01 6.22
CA LYS A 388 4.40 16.21 6.55
C LYS A 388 5.41 16.47 5.45
N GLY A 389 5.40 17.69 4.92
CA GLY A 389 6.61 18.32 4.40
C GLY A 389 6.60 18.73 2.94
N GLU A 390 5.63 18.31 2.13
CA GLU A 390 5.51 18.85 0.78
C GLU A 390 4.35 19.81 0.69
N LYS A 391 4.71 21.08 0.52
CA LYS A 391 3.83 22.07 -0.10
C LYS A 391 3.23 21.41 -1.35
N SER A 392 1.94 21.10 -1.30
CA SER A 392 1.14 20.98 -2.53
C SER A 392 1.45 22.22 -3.38
N PRO A 393 1.67 22.11 -4.70
CA PRO A 393 1.98 23.25 -5.57
C PRO A 393 0.76 24.18 -5.79
N HIS A 394 0.01 24.44 -4.73
CA HIS A 394 -1.15 25.32 -4.68
C HIS A 394 -1.13 26.12 -3.37
N LYS A 395 -0.06 26.91 -3.18
CA LYS A 395 -0.09 28.10 -2.32
C LYS A 395 1.02 29.06 -2.74
N ILE A 396 0.72 29.93 -3.70
CA ILE A 396 1.39 31.22 -3.87
C ILE A 396 0.28 32.27 -3.70
N LEU A 397 0.61 33.35 -2.99
CA LEU A 397 -0.19 34.49 -2.55
C LEU A 397 -0.94 34.31 -1.22
N SER A 398 -0.21 34.53 -0.13
CA SER A 398 -0.65 35.49 0.89
C SER A 398 0.55 35.79 1.77
N ASP A 399 1.21 36.93 1.57
CA ASP A 399 1.98 37.64 2.61
C ASP A 399 2.41 39.01 2.06
N LYS A 400 1.51 40.00 2.13
CA LYS A 400 1.74 41.42 2.43
C LYS A 400 0.45 42.25 2.26
N PRO A 401 0.28 43.36 3.02
CA PRO A 401 -0.98 44.08 3.11
C PRO A 401 -1.27 44.87 1.83
N MET A 402 -2.55 44.90 1.42
CA MET A 402 -2.99 45.55 0.18
C MET A 402 -3.18 47.07 0.41
N PRO A 403 -2.71 47.95 -0.51
CA PRO A 403 -2.98 49.39 -0.46
C PRO A 403 -4.40 49.73 -0.98
N PRO A 404 -4.92 50.96 -0.77
CA PRO A 404 -6.31 51.29 -1.03
C PRO A 404 -6.65 51.28 -2.52
N ALA A 405 -7.85 50.80 -2.82
CA ALA A 405 -8.37 50.61 -4.16
C ALA A 405 -8.62 51.95 -4.89
N SER A 406 -7.68 52.36 -5.73
CA SER A 406 -7.99 53.09 -6.96
C SER A 406 -6.90 52.82 -7.99
N GLN A 407 -7.32 52.40 -9.19
CA GLN A 407 -6.52 52.03 -10.37
C GLN A 407 -5.94 50.60 -10.40
N LEU A 408 -6.65 49.69 -11.07
CA LEU A 408 -6.05 48.79 -12.08
C LEU A 408 -7.16 48.09 -12.88
N ARG A 409 -7.20 48.39 -14.18
CA ARG A 409 -8.03 47.70 -15.18
C ARG A 409 -7.35 46.41 -15.63
N LEU A 410 -8.20 45.41 -15.86
CA LEU A 410 -8.07 44.24 -16.77
C LEU A 410 -6.96 43.22 -16.48
N LEU A 411 -7.38 42.04 -16.01
CA LEU A 411 -7.00 40.72 -16.53
C LEU A 411 -8.07 39.69 -16.12
N THR A 412 -8.51 38.91 -17.09
CA THR A 412 -9.65 37.99 -17.05
C THR A 412 -9.37 36.67 -16.31
N LYS A 413 -10.45 36.06 -15.77
CA LYS A 413 -10.61 34.73 -15.13
C LYS A 413 -10.12 34.60 -13.68
N GLU A 414 -11.08 34.50 -12.75
CA GLU A 414 -11.21 33.36 -11.83
C GLU A 414 -12.45 33.47 -10.91
N THR A 415 -13.05 32.30 -10.63
CA THR A 415 -13.75 31.90 -9.40
C THR A 415 -14.79 32.83 -8.77
N SER A 416 -16.04 32.57 -9.11
CA SER A 416 -17.15 32.70 -8.16
C SER A 416 -17.76 31.31 -7.93
N LEU A 417 -17.57 30.75 -6.74
CA LEU A 417 -18.46 29.73 -6.19
C LEU A 417 -19.54 30.49 -5.40
N PRO A 418 -20.76 30.68 -5.91
CA PRO A 418 -21.84 31.21 -5.10
C PRO A 418 -22.35 30.07 -4.22
N PHE A 419 -21.96 30.06 -2.96
CA PHE A 419 -22.62 29.25 -1.95
C PHE A 419 -23.38 30.22 -1.05
N CYS A 420 -24.70 30.06 -1.07
CA CYS A 420 -25.74 30.93 -0.51
C CYS A 420 -26.22 32.03 -1.49
N THR A 421 -27.35 31.76 -2.15
CA THR A 421 -28.17 32.79 -2.81
C THR A 421 -29.50 32.89 -2.07
N GLU A 422 -29.82 34.07 -1.55
CA GLU A 422 -31.22 34.44 -1.30
C GLU A 422 -31.92 34.69 -2.63
N ASN A 423 -33.15 34.16 -2.73
CA ASN A 423 -34.21 34.42 -3.71
C ASN A 423 -33.85 35.00 -5.10
N GLY A 424 -34.08 34.16 -6.11
CA GLY A 424 -34.61 34.58 -7.43
C GLY A 424 -33.58 34.83 -8.53
N ASP A 425 -33.20 33.78 -9.28
CA ASP A 425 -33.53 33.69 -10.72
C ASP A 425 -33.05 32.36 -11.33
N VAL A 426 -33.72 31.94 -12.40
CA VAL A 426 -33.69 30.60 -12.99
C VAL A 426 -32.45 30.38 -13.90
N ASN A 427 -31.89 29.15 -13.84
CA ASN A 427 -30.88 28.52 -14.73
C ASN A 427 -29.39 28.57 -14.32
N ARG A 428 -29.01 27.68 -13.39
CA ARG A 428 -27.90 26.68 -13.50
C ARG A 428 -27.84 25.88 -12.19
N ARG A 429 -27.97 24.55 -12.24
CA ARG A 429 -27.98 23.67 -11.06
C ARG A 429 -26.54 23.38 -10.56
N PRO A 430 -26.17 23.69 -9.31
CA PRO A 430 -25.11 22.99 -8.59
C PRO A 430 -25.70 21.76 -7.87
N THR A 431 -25.01 20.62 -7.91
CA THR A 431 -25.42 19.41 -7.19
C THR A 431 -25.02 19.48 -5.72
N LEU A 432 -26.01 19.64 -4.83
CA LEU A 432 -25.90 19.60 -3.37
C LEU A 432 -25.49 18.18 -2.89
N SER A 433 -24.50 18.05 -2.00
CA SER A 433 -24.31 16.82 -1.20
C SER A 433 -24.58 17.12 0.28
N GLN A 434 -25.72 16.61 0.76
CA GLN A 434 -26.19 16.47 2.15
C GLN A 434 -25.95 17.64 3.11
N GLN A 435 -27.06 18.28 3.52
CA GLN A 435 -27.13 19.25 4.61
C GLN A 435 -27.32 18.48 5.93
N HIS A 436 -26.41 18.63 6.88
CA HIS A 436 -26.58 18.20 8.28
C HIS A 436 -26.13 19.37 9.16
N ASP A 437 -27.03 19.91 9.98
CA ASP A 437 -26.77 20.95 10.99
C ASP A 437 -25.99 22.20 10.50
N GLY A 438 -26.29 22.69 9.28
CA GLY A 438 -25.69 23.93 8.75
C GLY A 438 -24.27 23.77 8.17
N GLU A 439 -23.70 22.56 8.17
CA GLU A 439 -22.41 22.27 7.55
C GLU A 439 -22.60 21.86 6.06
N ALA A 440 -21.91 22.56 5.17
CA ALA A 440 -21.80 22.22 3.75
C ALA A 440 -20.50 21.43 3.51
N VAL A 441 -20.63 20.26 2.89
CA VAL A 441 -19.50 19.39 2.55
C VAL A 441 -19.32 19.37 1.04
N VAL A 442 -18.15 19.80 0.57
CA VAL A 442 -17.78 19.84 -0.86
C VAL A 442 -16.62 18.89 -1.11
N TYR A 443 -16.75 18.06 -2.14
CA TYR A 443 -15.71 17.14 -2.57
C TYR A 443 -15.04 17.65 -3.84
N ALA A 444 -13.76 18.01 -3.76
CA ALA A 444 -12.99 18.49 -4.91
C ALA A 444 -11.56 17.95 -4.90
N ARG A 445 -11.10 17.45 -6.07
CA ARG A 445 -9.73 16.95 -6.30
C ARG A 445 -9.23 15.97 -5.23
N GLY A 446 -10.07 15.02 -4.84
CA GLY A 446 -9.74 14.01 -3.83
C GLY A 446 -9.62 14.54 -2.40
N ARG A 447 -10.15 15.74 -2.11
CA ARG A 447 -10.19 16.32 -0.77
C ARG A 447 -11.63 16.68 -0.37
N ILE A 448 -11.87 16.62 0.93
CA ILE A 448 -13.13 17.02 1.56
C ILE A 448 -12.95 18.43 2.12
N PHE A 449 -13.79 19.35 1.66
CA PHE A 449 -13.90 20.71 2.18
C PHE A 449 -15.17 20.79 3.01
N ARG A 450 -15.06 21.31 4.23
CA ARG A 450 -16.16 21.52 5.16
C ARG A 450 -16.25 23.01 5.42
N GLY A 451 -17.45 23.57 5.28
CA GLY A 451 -17.75 24.96 5.62
C GLY A 451 -19.06 25.04 6.38
N PHE A 452 -19.17 25.97 7.32
CA PHE A 452 -20.44 26.26 7.99
C PHE A 452 -21.14 27.40 7.24
N CYS A 453 -22.40 27.17 6.87
CA CYS A 453 -23.27 28.24 6.41
C CYS A 453 -23.91 28.88 7.64
N TYR A 454 -23.39 30.03 8.05
CA TYR A 454 -24.09 30.90 8.99
C TYR A 454 -25.12 31.72 8.19
N PRO A 455 -26.40 31.73 8.57
CA PRO A 455 -27.29 32.79 8.14
C PRO A 455 -26.79 34.08 8.80
N ASP A 456 -26.12 34.95 8.03
CA ASP A 456 -25.77 36.27 8.54
C ASP A 456 -27.04 37.13 8.69
N LYS A 457 -27.02 37.93 9.76
CA LYS A 457 -27.98 39.00 10.08
C LYS A 457 -27.84 40.19 9.14
#